data_AF-A0A7S0K4I1-F1
#
_entry.id   AF-A0A7S0K4I1-F1
#
_cell.length_a   1.000
_cell.length_b   1.000
_cell.length_c   1.000
_cell.angle_alpha   90.00
_cell.angle_beta   90.00
_cell.angle_gamma   90.00
#
_symmetry.space_group_name_H-M   'P 1'
#
loop_
_entity.id
_entity.type
_entity.pdbx_description
1 polymer ?
#
loop_
_entity_poly.entity_id
_entity_poly.type
_entity_poly.pdbx_seq_one_letter_code
_entity_poly.pdbx_strand_id
1 'polypeptide(L)'
;AEDVRAALNATVSSALATAGIVPATSASPLTVTRSSPRAAAYTWAWSVTFSGDAVGGNQNPFVVADVSQLTGDAAAVAVTETSRGNELQGTFRLRLSSGVSTQIAFDASADEVRTALQSITTVVDGRAGYVNVSRTVLPSVVGVDQKQVMGYQWAVTFLSNQHDGTDNYAEWGNGISQSWGRNIGDVPMMACDPALPATFGTTNAAGTVQCSVCQAGTNATNGGTDCADGTPPLGGTFTITVDTTDCVGCHVRGSHTTSFIDHNAKPDAASAAAAGQAGLSVEERLEALPNVGNVTVTRSGPTLADGGYTWNVTFNRDVRSGNPDCVDVASHPGVGGDGCPSPGDVALVVVTGPGGAGLLGAGANVSVAEVVRGNILRGSFRVGVADSHAATFAAAPEDEAQTPSVFTEALPWSASAADVVSALEASAVVSGSGLVQDVEASKQVTDKWGSTVWDVRFTRNQRHVPPGAGDVPMLRVDRSALYETGAGAPCSAAGGDPFSVCLPANTSALFVNETTKGSAGLSGEFRLDFGSDGVAVPFNATDVALKGLLEGLTTVEELHVTRSSYGAGWDAQAVLVDGSVGGLEWQGTFTPLQ
;
A
#
# COMPACT_ATOMS: atom_id res chain seq x y z
N ALA A 1 28.45 70.43 36.17
CA ALA A 1 28.53 69.12 35.49
C ALA A 1 27.15 68.49 35.49
N GLU A 2 26.52 68.38 36.66
CA GLU A 2 25.11 67.99 36.85
C GLU A 2 24.14 68.73 35.92
N ASP A 3 24.18 70.07 35.86
CA ASP A 3 23.23 70.85 35.04
C ASP A 3 23.39 70.61 33.55
N VAL A 4 24.64 70.53 33.08
CA VAL A 4 24.97 70.21 31.68
C VAL A 4 24.53 68.78 31.35
N ARG A 5 24.77 67.83 32.27
CA ARG A 5 24.30 66.45 32.14
C ARG A 5 22.77 66.39 32.07
N ALA A 6 22.07 67.10 32.94
CA ALA A 6 20.60 67.11 32.97
C ALA A 6 19.99 67.71 31.70
N ALA A 7 20.52 68.84 31.22
CA ALA A 7 20.07 69.48 29.99
C ALA A 7 20.31 68.59 28.77
N LEU A 8 21.51 68.00 28.63
CA LEU A 8 21.83 67.11 27.52
C LEU A 8 21.04 65.80 27.59
N ASN A 9 20.86 65.23 28.79
CA ASN A 9 20.13 63.98 28.95
C ASN A 9 18.65 64.11 28.56
N ALA A 10 18.03 65.26 28.84
CA ALA A 10 16.67 65.54 28.38
C ALA A 10 16.57 65.56 26.85
N THR A 11 17.52 66.21 26.18
CA THR A 11 17.58 66.28 24.71
C THR A 11 17.83 64.91 24.08
N VAL A 12 18.81 64.15 24.59
CA VAL A 12 19.15 62.81 24.09
C VAL A 12 17.99 61.84 24.31
N SER A 13 17.35 61.89 25.48
CA SER A 13 16.18 61.04 25.77
C SER A 13 15.01 61.36 24.83
N SER A 14 14.77 62.64 24.53
CA SER A 14 13.75 63.06 23.56
C SER A 14 14.06 62.58 22.13
N ALA A 15 15.33 62.66 21.71
CA ALA A 15 15.76 62.19 20.39
C ALA A 15 15.62 60.66 20.25
N LEU A 16 16.05 59.91 21.27
CA LEU A 16 15.90 58.45 21.32
C LEU A 16 14.44 58.02 21.30
N ALA A 17 13.57 58.70 22.05
CA ALA A 17 12.13 58.45 22.03
C ALA A 17 11.50 58.72 20.65
N THR A 18 11.97 59.75 19.95
CA THR A 18 11.49 60.08 18.58
C THR A 18 11.93 59.04 17.56
N ALA A 19 13.13 58.44 17.75
CA ALA A 19 13.63 57.34 16.94
C ALA A 19 13.04 55.97 17.32
N GLY A 20 12.14 55.90 18.30
CA GLY A 20 11.54 54.65 18.77
C GLY A 20 12.49 53.72 19.54
N ILE A 21 13.62 54.24 20.02
CA ILE A 21 14.64 53.46 20.74
C ILE A 21 14.39 53.56 22.24
N VAL A 22 14.12 52.41 22.89
CA VAL A 22 13.95 52.32 24.35
C VAL A 22 15.27 51.87 24.99
N PRO A 23 15.91 52.69 25.84
CA PRO A 23 17.14 52.30 26.52
C PRO A 23 16.90 51.08 27.41
N ALA A 24 17.76 50.05 27.29
CA ALA A 24 17.65 48.81 28.06
C ALA A 24 17.92 48.97 29.58
N THR A 25 18.40 50.14 30.02
CA THR A 25 18.70 50.43 31.43
C THR A 25 18.26 51.84 31.81
N SER A 26 18.02 52.08 33.11
CA SER A 26 17.76 53.42 33.66
C SER A 26 19.03 54.28 33.77
N ALA A 27 20.18 53.78 33.32
CA ALA A 27 21.44 54.51 33.35
C ALA A 27 21.44 55.61 32.28
N SER A 28 22.01 56.77 32.63
CA SER A 28 22.17 57.91 31.72
C SER A 28 22.97 57.47 30.47
N PRO A 29 22.44 57.66 29.24
CA PRO A 29 23.12 57.30 27.99
C PRO A 29 24.40 58.11 27.70
N LEU A 30 24.69 59.11 28.53
CA LEU A 30 25.87 59.95 28.45
C LEU A 30 26.44 60.23 29.85
N THR A 31 27.75 60.43 29.91
CA THR A 31 28.48 60.92 31.07
C THR A 31 29.07 62.29 30.78
N VAL A 32 29.01 63.21 31.77
CA VAL A 32 29.60 64.54 31.67
C VAL A 32 30.55 64.76 32.84
N THR A 33 31.81 65.03 32.55
CA THR A 33 32.81 65.44 33.55
C THR A 33 33.23 66.88 33.31
N ARG A 34 33.55 67.62 34.38
CA ARG A 34 34.05 68.99 34.30
C ARG A 34 35.47 69.05 34.84
N SER A 35 36.37 69.68 34.11
CA SER A 35 37.77 69.90 34.52
C SER A 35 38.17 71.35 34.32
N SER A 36 39.23 71.77 35.01
CA SER A 36 39.90 73.06 34.79
C SER A 36 41.26 72.79 34.13
N PRO A 37 41.43 73.08 32.83
CA PRO A 37 42.72 72.94 32.16
C PRO A 37 43.80 73.74 32.88
N ARG A 38 44.97 73.14 33.14
CA ARG A 38 46.07 73.79 33.91
C ARG A 38 46.71 75.00 33.20
N ALA A 39 46.39 75.24 31.93
CA ALA A 39 47.15 76.14 31.05
C ALA A 39 46.62 77.58 30.94
N ALA A 40 45.39 77.89 31.38
CA ALA A 40 44.85 79.25 31.36
C ALA A 40 43.93 79.48 32.57
N ALA A 41 44.23 80.51 33.36
CA ALA A 41 43.34 80.96 34.43
C ALA A 41 41.93 81.22 33.85
N TYR A 42 40.90 80.74 34.55
CA TYR A 42 39.47 80.93 34.23
C TYR A 42 38.88 80.13 33.04
N THR A 43 39.55 79.07 32.56
CA THR A 43 38.96 78.14 31.58
C THR A 43 38.30 76.92 32.24
N TRP A 44 37.13 76.53 31.75
CA TRP A 44 36.43 75.31 32.14
C TRP A 44 36.27 74.42 30.91
N ALA A 45 36.54 73.13 31.07
CA ALA A 45 36.29 72.12 30.06
C ALA A 45 35.23 71.14 30.56
N TRP A 46 34.29 70.78 29.69
CA TRP A 46 33.36 69.69 29.92
C TRP A 46 33.68 68.58 28.92
N SER A 47 33.92 67.38 29.42
CA SER A 47 33.99 66.18 28.58
C SER A 47 32.65 65.48 28.62
N VAL A 48 32.04 65.31 27.45
CA VAL A 48 30.77 64.60 27.25
C VAL A 48 31.09 63.31 26.50
N THR A 49 30.73 62.17 27.09
CA THR A 49 30.89 60.86 26.47
C THR A 49 29.53 60.20 26.33
N PHE A 50 29.18 59.81 25.11
CA PHE A 50 28.01 58.99 24.85
C PHE A 50 28.39 57.53 25.09
N SER A 51 27.89 56.97 26.18
CA SER A 51 28.26 55.64 26.65
C SER A 51 27.14 54.62 26.52
N GLY A 52 25.91 55.05 26.24
CA GLY A 52 24.77 54.16 26.06
C GLY A 52 24.76 53.46 24.71
N ASP A 53 24.48 52.16 24.72
CA ASP A 53 24.40 51.30 23.51
C ASP A 53 23.38 51.82 22.49
N ALA A 54 22.32 52.46 23.01
CA ALA A 54 21.22 53.03 22.24
C ALA A 54 21.57 54.32 21.49
N VAL A 55 22.67 54.99 21.83
CA VAL A 55 23.02 56.30 21.25
C VAL A 55 23.60 56.14 19.83
N GLY A 56 23.97 54.93 19.42
CA GLY A 56 24.56 54.65 18.11
C GLY A 56 26.05 54.99 18.06
N GLY A 57 26.58 55.08 16.84
CA GLY A 57 28.00 55.28 16.55
C GLY A 57 28.44 56.73 16.68
N ASN A 58 29.06 57.26 15.63
CA ASN A 58 29.63 58.60 15.71
C ASN A 58 28.55 59.68 15.77
N GLN A 59 28.59 60.49 16.82
CA GLN A 59 27.67 61.60 16.99
C GLN A 59 28.17 62.85 16.26
N ASN A 60 27.25 63.62 15.69
CA ASN A 60 27.59 64.91 15.13
C ASN A 60 28.18 65.83 16.23
N PRO A 61 29.23 66.62 15.94
CA PRO A 61 29.78 67.57 16.90
C PRO A 61 28.71 68.57 17.37
N PHE A 62 28.79 69.00 18.64
CA PHE A 62 27.93 70.08 19.11
C PHE A 62 28.20 71.36 18.33
N VAL A 63 27.12 72.02 17.91
CA VAL A 63 27.19 73.35 17.31
C VAL A 63 26.94 74.39 18.40
N VAL A 64 27.85 75.35 18.53
CA VAL A 64 27.66 76.49 19.44
C VAL A 64 26.59 77.39 18.84
N ALA A 65 25.38 77.33 19.38
CA ALA A 65 24.22 78.01 18.81
C ALA A 65 24.14 79.50 19.17
N ASP A 66 24.51 79.87 20.41
CA ASP A 66 24.49 81.25 20.89
C ASP A 66 25.54 81.45 21.99
N VAL A 67 26.29 82.56 21.89
CA VAL A 67 27.26 83.01 22.91
C VAL A 67 26.96 84.43 23.39
N SER A 68 25.86 85.05 22.95
CA SER A 68 25.49 86.44 23.21
C SER A 68 25.34 86.78 24.70
N GLN A 69 25.06 85.77 25.53
CA GLN A 69 24.89 85.90 26.97
C GLN A 69 26.20 85.67 27.76
N LEU A 70 27.31 85.32 27.09
CA LEU A 70 28.60 85.16 27.75
C LEU A 70 29.22 86.53 28.00
N THR A 71 29.51 86.83 29.27
CA THR A 71 30.16 88.07 29.69
C THR A 71 31.61 87.80 30.10
N GLY A 72 32.52 88.73 29.81
CA GLY A 72 33.94 88.66 30.17
C GLY A 72 34.87 88.94 28.99
N ASP A 73 36.14 89.24 29.26
CA ASP A 73 37.13 89.51 28.20
C ASP A 73 37.44 88.22 27.42
N ALA A 74 37.28 88.28 26.08
CA ALA A 74 37.51 87.16 25.16
C ALA A 74 36.73 85.87 25.47
N ALA A 75 35.50 85.99 26.00
CA ALA A 75 34.62 84.84 26.25
C ALA A 75 34.30 84.09 24.95
N ALA A 76 34.71 82.82 24.88
CA ALA A 76 34.49 81.96 23.72
C ALA A 76 34.19 80.52 24.17
N VAL A 77 33.43 79.80 23.35
CA VAL A 77 33.18 78.37 23.51
C VAL A 77 33.74 77.66 22.29
N ALA A 78 34.60 76.67 22.51
CA ALA A 78 35.10 75.79 21.48
C ALA A 78 34.61 74.37 21.77
N VAL A 79 34.18 73.66 20.72
CA VAL A 79 33.81 72.26 20.79
C VAL A 79 34.84 71.48 19.99
N THR A 80 35.45 70.48 20.61
CA THR A 80 36.38 69.57 19.94
C THR A 80 35.97 68.13 20.19
N GLU A 81 35.90 67.34 19.12
CA GLU A 81 35.70 65.90 19.21
C GLU A 81 37.00 65.26 19.70
N THR A 82 36.94 64.55 20.82
CA THR A 82 38.12 63.88 21.42
C THR A 82 38.18 62.40 21.10
N SER A 83 37.03 61.80 20.75
CA SER A 83 36.91 60.38 20.42
C SER A 83 35.68 60.18 19.54
N ARG A 84 35.86 59.45 18.43
CA ARG A 84 34.81 59.15 17.46
C ARG A 84 34.02 57.91 17.84
N GLY A 85 32.70 58.01 17.93
CA GLY A 85 31.83 56.85 18.18
C GLY A 85 31.86 55.81 17.05
N ASN A 86 31.49 54.57 17.35
CA ASN A 86 31.69 53.44 16.46
C ASN A 86 30.47 52.50 16.37
N GLU A 87 29.86 52.39 15.19
CA GLU A 87 28.76 51.45 14.88
C GLU A 87 28.99 50.77 13.52
N LEU A 88 28.27 49.65 13.28
CA LEU A 88 28.24 49.01 11.96
C LEU A 88 27.43 49.86 10.99
N GLN A 89 27.76 49.80 9.70
CA GLN A 89 27.04 50.50 8.66
C GLN A 89 27.07 49.74 7.32
N GLY A 90 26.19 50.16 6.41
CA GLY A 90 26.12 49.69 5.04
C GLY A 90 25.36 48.37 4.88
N THR A 91 25.80 47.55 3.92
CA THR A 91 25.07 46.36 3.48
C THR A 91 25.97 45.16 3.28
N PHE A 92 25.46 43.97 3.58
CA PHE A 92 26.11 42.68 3.33
C PHE A 92 25.23 41.81 2.42
N ARG A 93 25.78 40.67 1.98
CA ARG A 93 25.03 39.63 1.24
C ARG A 93 25.35 38.27 1.84
N LEU A 94 24.37 37.38 1.80
CA LEU A 94 24.52 35.98 2.21
C LEU A 94 24.61 35.10 0.97
N ARG A 95 25.40 34.04 1.08
CA ARG A 95 25.55 33.00 0.07
C ARG A 95 25.05 31.68 0.65
N LEU A 96 24.30 30.94 -0.16
CA LEU A 96 23.89 29.59 0.13
C LEU A 96 24.16 28.75 -1.11
N SER A 97 25.04 27.75 -0.98
CA SER A 97 25.54 26.95 -2.11
C SER A 97 26.09 27.86 -3.25
N SER A 98 25.50 27.80 -4.44
CA SER A 98 25.89 28.63 -5.60
C SER A 98 25.16 29.98 -5.68
N GLY A 99 24.16 30.21 -4.82
CA GLY A 99 23.32 31.40 -4.87
C GLY A 99 23.78 32.53 -3.93
N VAL A 100 23.46 33.77 -4.30
CA VAL A 100 23.79 34.99 -3.55
C VAL A 100 22.50 35.79 -3.34
N SER A 101 22.27 36.28 -2.12
CA SER A 101 21.13 37.12 -1.78
C SER A 101 21.21 38.49 -2.45
N THR A 102 20.08 39.22 -2.44
CA THR A 102 20.10 40.68 -2.60
C THR A 102 20.88 41.34 -1.45
N GLN A 103 21.19 42.64 -1.58
CA GLN A 103 21.85 43.40 -0.52
C GLN A 103 20.95 43.52 0.72
N ILE A 104 21.53 43.27 1.89
CA ILE A 104 20.88 43.28 3.20
C ILE A 104 21.53 44.40 4.02
N ALA A 105 20.73 45.32 4.57
CA ALA A 105 21.23 46.35 5.47
C ALA A 105 21.84 45.76 6.75
N PHE A 106 22.86 46.40 7.32
CA PHE A 106 23.50 45.95 8.56
C PHE A 106 22.52 45.78 9.73
N ASP A 107 21.45 46.58 9.75
CA ASP A 107 20.38 46.61 10.75
C ASP A 107 19.06 46.03 10.22
N ALA A 108 19.11 45.25 9.14
CA ALA A 108 17.93 44.65 8.53
C ALA A 108 17.08 43.89 9.56
N SER A 109 15.77 44.07 9.45
CA SER A 109 14.76 43.28 10.17
C SER A 109 14.82 41.80 9.78
N ALA A 110 14.21 40.95 10.59
CA ALA A 110 14.12 39.52 10.29
C ALA A 110 13.39 39.26 8.96
N ASP A 111 12.39 40.08 8.63
CA ASP A 111 11.59 39.94 7.41
C ASP A 111 12.38 40.33 6.16
N GLU A 112 13.24 41.34 6.25
CA GLU A 112 14.14 41.73 5.16
C GLU A 112 15.20 40.65 4.89
N VAL A 113 15.80 40.07 5.94
CA VAL A 113 16.72 38.94 5.78
C VAL A 113 16.03 37.72 5.18
N ARG A 114 14.81 37.39 5.64
CA ARG A 114 14.01 36.31 5.06
C ARG A 114 13.77 36.55 3.57
N THR A 115 13.32 37.75 3.20
CA THR A 115 13.04 38.14 1.81
C THR A 115 14.29 38.04 0.94
N ALA A 116 15.44 38.48 1.45
CA ALA A 116 16.72 38.40 0.75
C ALA A 116 17.21 36.95 0.56
N LEU A 117 16.95 36.05 1.51
CA LEU A 117 17.25 34.62 1.34
C LEU A 117 16.30 33.96 0.33
N GLN A 118 15.01 34.28 0.38
CA GLN A 118 14.01 33.74 -0.54
C GLN A 118 14.15 34.29 -1.97
N SER A 119 14.89 35.38 -2.17
CA SER A 119 15.21 35.85 -3.54
C SER A 119 16.15 34.89 -4.28
N ILE A 120 16.82 33.98 -3.58
CA ILE A 120 17.73 33.00 -4.17
C ILE A 120 16.93 31.75 -4.62
N THR A 121 16.00 31.94 -5.55
CA THR A 121 14.97 30.93 -5.92
C THR A 121 15.52 29.59 -6.45
N THR A 122 16.80 29.55 -6.83
CA THR A 122 17.49 28.33 -7.26
C THR A 122 17.88 27.41 -6.11
N VAL A 123 18.04 27.96 -4.89
CA VAL A 123 18.53 27.22 -3.72
C VAL A 123 17.62 27.34 -2.50
N VAL A 124 16.80 28.39 -2.39
CA VAL A 124 15.83 28.57 -1.29
C VAL A 124 14.40 28.43 -1.81
N ASP A 125 13.56 27.73 -1.04
CA ASP A 125 12.13 27.64 -1.31
C ASP A 125 11.43 29.01 -1.09
N GLY A 126 10.75 29.50 -2.13
CA GLY A 126 10.06 30.78 -2.12
C GLY A 126 8.70 30.78 -1.40
N ARG A 127 8.20 29.61 -0.96
CA ARG A 127 6.91 29.51 -0.25
C ARG A 127 6.94 30.23 1.10
N ALA A 128 5.84 30.86 1.46
CA ALA A 128 5.70 31.54 2.75
C ALA A 128 5.79 30.53 3.91
N GLY A 129 6.48 30.89 4.99
CA GLY A 129 6.63 30.02 6.17
C GLY A 129 7.79 29.02 6.10
N TYR A 130 8.44 28.84 4.94
CA TYR A 130 9.57 27.89 4.80
C TYR A 130 10.89 28.43 5.35
N VAL A 131 11.04 29.75 5.49
CA VAL A 131 12.23 30.36 6.09
C VAL A 131 11.78 31.16 7.30
N ASN A 132 12.14 30.71 8.49
CA ASN A 132 11.95 31.47 9.71
C ASN A 132 13.23 32.22 10.07
N VAL A 133 13.09 33.49 10.44
CA VAL A 133 14.22 34.33 10.84
C VAL A 133 13.84 35.05 12.12
N SER A 134 14.74 35.04 13.10
CA SER A 134 14.65 35.89 14.29
C SER A 134 15.93 36.70 14.44
N ARG A 135 15.81 37.95 14.89
CA ARG A 135 16.95 38.85 15.10
C ARG A 135 17.16 39.12 16.58
N THR A 136 18.41 39.05 17.02
CA THR A 136 18.86 39.41 18.35
C THR A 136 19.91 40.52 18.24
N VAL A 137 19.80 41.55 19.08
CA VAL A 137 20.84 42.58 19.19
C VAL A 137 21.99 42.00 20.02
N LEU A 138 23.21 42.08 19.48
CA LEU A 138 24.40 41.65 20.19
C LEU A 138 24.84 42.70 21.22
N PRO A 139 25.37 42.28 22.37
CA PRO A 139 25.98 43.20 23.32
C PRO A 139 27.10 44.00 22.64
N SER A 140 27.28 45.24 23.09
CA SER A 140 28.40 46.06 22.63
C SER A 140 29.74 45.36 22.88
N VAL A 141 30.59 45.28 21.86
CA VAL A 141 31.92 44.68 21.99
C VAL A 141 32.89 45.73 22.53
N VAL A 142 33.61 45.39 23.60
CA VAL A 142 34.63 46.24 24.22
C VAL A 142 35.98 45.58 24.01
N GLY A 143 36.77 46.08 23.07
CA GLY A 143 38.09 45.51 22.79
C GLY A 143 38.68 45.93 21.45
N VAL A 144 39.01 47.21 21.32
CA VAL A 144 40.09 47.85 20.53
C VAL A 144 39.83 49.36 20.62
N ASP A 145 40.32 50.03 21.67
CA ASP A 145 40.27 51.49 21.88
C ASP A 145 38.90 52.24 21.79
N GLN A 146 37.78 51.58 21.45
CA GLN A 146 36.44 52.15 21.26
C GLN A 146 35.34 51.07 21.48
N LYS A 147 34.17 51.48 21.97
CA LYS A 147 32.97 50.62 22.10
C LYS A 147 32.27 50.52 20.74
N GLN A 148 32.07 49.30 20.22
CA GLN A 148 31.30 49.04 18.99
C GLN A 148 29.85 48.70 19.36
N VAL A 149 28.88 49.45 18.80
CA VAL A 149 27.44 49.24 19.02
C VAL A 149 26.73 48.77 17.74
N MET A 150 25.45 48.40 17.86
CA MET A 150 24.57 47.96 16.77
C MET A 150 25.06 46.70 16.02
N GLY A 151 25.59 45.73 16.76
CA GLY A 151 25.80 44.37 16.25
C GLY A 151 24.49 43.56 16.28
N TYR A 152 24.28 42.71 15.28
CA TYR A 152 23.08 41.87 15.19
C TYR A 152 23.44 40.42 14.89
N GLN A 153 22.62 39.51 15.42
CA GLN A 153 22.64 38.09 15.10
C GLN A 153 21.27 37.70 14.56
N TRP A 154 21.25 37.02 13.41
CA TRP A 154 20.04 36.41 12.88
C TRP A 154 20.12 34.89 13.07
N ALA A 155 19.09 34.30 13.66
CA ALA A 155 18.88 32.86 13.63
C ALA A 155 17.94 32.54 12.46
N VAL A 156 18.41 31.68 11.55
CA VAL A 156 17.68 31.27 10.36
C VAL A 156 17.36 29.78 10.48
N THR A 157 16.09 29.42 10.26
CA THR A 157 15.62 28.03 10.26
C THR A 157 14.85 27.76 8.98
N PHE A 158 15.26 26.74 8.24
CA PHE A 158 14.52 26.24 7.09
C PHE A 158 13.47 25.22 7.57
N LEU A 159 12.19 25.54 7.42
CA LEU A 159 11.05 24.67 7.75
C LEU A 159 10.64 23.80 6.57
N SER A 160 11.64 23.16 5.95
CA SER A 160 11.45 22.36 4.73
C SER A 160 10.90 20.97 4.99
N ASN A 161 10.72 20.61 6.27
CA ASN A 161 10.03 19.39 6.69
C ASN A 161 8.51 19.49 6.51
N GLN A 162 8.01 20.65 6.05
CA GLN A 162 6.62 20.79 5.68
C GLN A 162 6.35 20.15 4.32
N HIS A 163 5.45 19.19 4.35
CA HIS A 163 4.89 18.52 3.20
C HIS A 163 3.50 19.13 2.90
N ASP A 164 3.15 19.37 1.63
CA ASP A 164 1.87 20.00 1.24
C ASP A 164 0.77 19.00 0.83
N GLY A 165 1.11 17.72 0.83
CA GLY A 165 0.23 16.59 0.49
C GLY A 165 0.27 16.25 -1.00
N THR A 166 0.98 17.04 -1.81
CA THR A 166 1.12 16.82 -3.24
C THR A 166 2.19 15.78 -3.50
N ASP A 167 1.79 14.69 -4.14
CA ASP A 167 2.72 13.64 -4.57
C ASP A 167 3.52 14.08 -5.80
N ASN A 168 4.82 14.31 -5.61
CA ASN A 168 5.73 14.66 -6.68
C ASN A 168 6.80 13.59 -6.85
N TYR A 169 6.86 13.02 -8.06
CA TYR A 169 7.93 12.08 -8.41
C TYR A 169 9.24 12.78 -8.79
N ALA A 170 9.15 14.01 -9.33
CA ALA A 170 10.34 14.77 -9.70
C ALA A 170 11.21 15.09 -8.48
N GLU A 171 12.50 15.27 -8.72
CA GLU A 171 13.47 15.65 -7.68
C GLU A 171 13.98 17.08 -7.89
N TRP A 172 14.52 17.69 -6.84
CA TRP A 172 15.16 19.01 -6.91
C TRP A 172 16.55 19.00 -7.58
N GLY A 173 16.99 17.85 -8.13
CA GLY A 173 18.29 17.65 -8.77
C GLY A 173 19.43 17.25 -7.82
N ASN A 174 19.11 17.06 -6.54
CA ASN A 174 20.01 16.67 -5.45
C ASN A 174 19.58 15.35 -4.78
N GLY A 175 18.73 14.55 -5.43
CA GLY A 175 18.20 13.29 -4.87
C GLY A 175 17.01 13.48 -3.91
N ILE A 176 16.56 14.72 -3.69
CA ILE A 176 15.42 15.02 -2.82
C ILE A 176 14.16 15.13 -3.68
N SER A 177 13.14 14.33 -3.35
CA SER A 177 11.81 14.43 -3.97
C SER A 177 11.20 15.82 -3.75
N GLN A 178 10.55 16.35 -4.79
CA GLN A 178 9.81 17.62 -4.76
C GLN A 178 8.55 17.58 -3.87
N SER A 179 8.20 16.41 -3.35
CA SER A 179 7.23 16.27 -2.26
C SER A 179 7.70 16.98 -0.98
N TRP A 180 9.02 17.12 -0.83
CA TRP A 180 9.64 17.89 0.26
C TRP A 180 10.03 19.31 -0.15
N GLY A 181 10.15 20.20 0.83
CA GLY A 181 10.78 21.50 0.61
C GLY A 181 12.24 21.35 0.17
N ARG A 182 12.72 22.25 -0.70
CA ARG A 182 14.06 22.16 -1.31
C ARG A 182 15.21 22.06 -0.29
N ASN A 183 15.06 22.71 0.86
CA ASN A 183 16.08 22.76 1.92
C ASN A 183 15.79 21.78 3.06
N ILE A 184 15.21 20.61 2.78
CA ILE A 184 15.07 19.50 3.75
C ILE A 184 16.40 18.74 3.85
N GLY A 185 16.63 18.04 4.96
CA GLY A 185 17.93 17.43 5.24
C GLY A 185 18.97 18.46 5.65
N ASP A 186 20.24 18.04 5.61
CA ASP A 186 21.37 18.89 5.94
C ASP A 186 21.53 19.97 4.87
N VAL A 187 21.28 21.22 5.26
CA VAL A 187 21.44 22.39 4.40
C VAL A 187 22.89 22.87 4.51
N PRO A 188 23.62 23.02 3.39
CA PRO A 188 25.00 23.51 3.44
C PRO A 188 25.11 24.85 4.17
N MET A 189 26.16 25.01 4.97
CA MET A 189 26.50 26.26 5.65
C MET A 189 26.33 27.49 4.75
N MET A 190 25.59 28.49 5.25
CA MET A 190 25.59 29.81 4.63
C MET A 190 26.95 30.47 4.82
N ALA A 191 27.35 31.32 3.88
CA ALA A 191 28.55 32.13 3.99
C ALA A 191 28.20 33.60 3.79
N CYS A 192 28.99 34.49 4.37
CA CYS A 192 28.98 35.88 3.93
C CYS A 192 29.59 35.94 2.52
N ASP A 193 28.99 36.72 1.62
CA ASP A 193 29.53 36.89 0.28
C ASP A 193 30.95 37.48 0.36
N PRO A 194 32.02 36.84 -0.15
CA PRO A 194 33.37 37.41 -0.06
C PRO A 194 33.50 38.76 -0.78
N ALA A 195 32.56 39.07 -1.68
CA ALA A 195 32.33 40.39 -2.25
C ALA A 195 31.32 41.22 -1.42
N LEU A 196 31.38 41.10 -0.08
CA LEU A 196 30.87 42.08 0.88
C LEU A 196 31.39 43.42 0.36
N PRO A 197 30.55 44.29 -0.21
CA PRO A 197 31.06 45.43 -0.96
C PRO A 197 31.88 46.33 -0.01
N ALA A 198 32.63 47.29 -0.55
CA ALA A 198 33.31 48.36 0.19
C ALA A 198 32.37 49.21 1.10
N THR A 199 31.09 48.85 1.19
CA THR A 199 30.03 49.48 1.96
C THR A 199 29.79 48.85 3.33
N PHE A 200 30.07 47.55 3.56
CA PHE A 200 29.95 46.99 4.91
C PHE A 200 31.14 47.41 5.76
N GLY A 201 30.89 48.24 6.76
CA GLY A 201 31.95 48.97 7.44
C GLY A 201 31.58 49.38 8.84
N THR A 202 32.47 50.16 9.44
CA THR A 202 32.26 50.83 10.72
C THR A 202 32.36 52.34 10.55
N THR A 203 31.67 53.11 11.39
CA THR A 203 31.76 54.60 11.36
C THR A 203 33.11 55.12 11.85
N ASN A 204 33.87 54.30 12.57
CA ASN A 204 35.23 54.55 12.99
C ASN A 204 36.18 53.54 12.31
N ALA A 205 37.28 54.03 11.72
CA ALA A 205 38.27 53.20 11.04
C ALA A 205 39.01 52.21 11.96
N ALA A 206 38.99 52.43 13.27
CA ALA A 206 39.49 51.50 14.28
C ALA A 206 38.47 50.40 14.66
N GLY A 207 37.25 50.47 14.12
CA GLY A 207 36.20 49.48 14.34
C GLY A 207 36.50 48.15 13.66
N THR A 208 35.84 47.10 14.13
CA THR A 208 35.98 45.75 13.57
C THR A 208 34.71 45.36 12.84
N VAL A 209 34.85 44.94 11.59
CA VAL A 209 33.77 44.37 10.79
C VAL A 209 33.90 42.85 10.82
N GLN A 210 32.92 42.18 11.39
CA GLN A 210 32.81 40.71 11.28
C GLN A 210 31.45 40.35 10.72
N CYS A 211 31.46 39.56 9.65
CA CYS A 211 30.31 38.83 9.16
C CYS A 211 30.63 37.35 9.31
N SER A 212 29.90 36.67 10.18
CA SER A 212 30.11 35.26 10.49
C SER A 212 28.77 34.55 10.49
N VAL A 213 28.73 33.39 9.84
CA VAL A 213 27.68 32.40 9.93
C VAL A 213 28.31 31.23 10.70
N CYS A 214 27.67 30.67 11.73
CA CYS A 214 28.21 29.70 12.72
C CYS A 214 29.69 29.88 13.11
N GLN A 215 29.97 30.22 14.38
CA GLN A 215 30.43 29.24 15.37
C GLN A 215 29.47 29.25 16.56
N ALA A 216 28.84 28.11 16.89
CA ALA A 216 28.24 27.90 18.19
C ALA A 216 28.99 26.76 18.90
N GLY A 217 29.46 27.02 20.11
CA GLY A 217 30.20 26.05 20.93
C GLY A 217 29.38 24.78 21.19
N THR A 218 30.01 23.67 20.84
CA THR A 218 29.81 22.29 21.35
C THR A 218 28.51 21.58 20.98
N ASN A 219 28.29 21.37 19.69
CA ASN A 219 28.33 20.03 19.11
C ASN A 219 28.36 20.18 17.60
N ALA A 220 29.55 20.42 17.08
CA ALA A 220 29.84 20.24 15.67
C ALA A 220 29.71 18.74 15.34
N THR A 221 28.51 18.28 15.04
CA THR A 221 28.36 17.13 14.17
C THR A 221 28.90 17.50 12.78
N ASN A 222 29.46 16.54 12.05
CA ASN A 222 30.09 16.73 10.74
C ASN A 222 31.29 17.71 10.64
N GLY A 223 32.10 17.86 11.69
CA GLY A 223 33.39 18.57 11.58
C GLY A 223 33.31 20.09 11.53
N GLY A 224 32.18 20.69 11.94
CA GLY A 224 32.07 22.13 12.21
C GLY A 224 31.45 22.96 11.10
N THR A 225 30.74 22.32 10.15
CA THR A 225 30.15 23.01 9.01
C THR A 225 28.77 23.59 9.28
N ASP A 226 27.93 23.05 10.17
CA ASP A 226 26.55 23.55 10.32
C ASP A 226 26.20 23.91 11.79
N CYS A 227 25.23 24.83 11.96
CA CYS A 227 24.73 25.26 13.29
C CYS A 227 23.90 24.17 13.99
N ALA A 228 23.29 23.28 13.21
CA ALA A 228 22.52 22.10 13.63
C ALA A 228 22.31 21.22 12.40
N ASP A 229 22.43 19.90 12.55
CA ASP A 229 22.09 18.95 11.48
C ASP A 229 20.58 19.05 11.17
N GLY A 230 20.27 18.99 9.89
CA GLY A 230 18.90 18.84 9.41
C GLY A 230 18.41 17.41 9.57
N THR A 231 17.13 17.19 9.27
CA THR A 231 16.55 15.84 9.27
C THR A 231 16.48 15.34 7.82
N PRO A 232 17.22 14.28 7.45
CA PRO A 232 17.17 13.75 6.10
C PRO A 232 15.74 13.34 5.72
N PRO A 233 15.25 13.67 4.51
CA PRO A 233 13.92 13.29 4.05
C PRO A 233 13.81 11.77 3.85
N LEU A 234 12.57 11.26 3.84
CA LEU A 234 12.31 9.89 3.38
C LEU A 234 12.81 9.75 1.95
N GLY A 235 13.60 8.70 1.69
CA GLY A 235 14.21 8.45 0.39
C GLY A 235 14.70 7.01 0.23
N GLY A 236 15.49 6.78 -0.82
CA GLY A 236 16.09 5.47 -1.09
C GLY A 236 15.10 4.45 -1.65
N THR A 237 15.40 3.18 -1.41
CA THR A 237 14.67 2.06 -1.97
C THR A 237 14.41 0.96 -0.94
N PHE A 238 13.47 0.08 -1.26
CA PHE A 238 13.16 -1.13 -0.50
C PHE A 238 12.94 -2.31 -1.45
N THR A 239 12.89 -3.52 -0.89
CA THR A 239 12.52 -4.73 -1.63
C THR A 239 11.39 -5.45 -0.91
N ILE A 240 10.53 -6.10 -1.67
CA ILE A 240 9.46 -6.94 -1.16
C ILE A 240 9.84 -8.41 -1.39
N THR A 241 9.77 -9.23 -0.36
CA THR A 241 9.85 -10.69 -0.48
C THR A 241 8.45 -11.29 -0.31
N VAL A 242 8.00 -12.02 -1.33
CA VAL A 242 6.76 -12.81 -1.29
C VAL A 242 7.14 -14.27 -1.12
N ASP A 243 6.79 -14.85 0.02
CA ASP A 243 7.06 -16.25 0.34
C ASP A 243 5.79 -17.08 0.22
N THR A 244 5.74 -17.91 -0.82
CA THR A 244 4.62 -18.83 -1.08
C THR A 244 4.95 -20.28 -0.73
N THR A 245 6.04 -20.56 0.00
CA THR A 245 6.46 -21.93 0.31
C THR A 245 5.37 -22.74 1.02
N ASP A 246 4.67 -22.11 1.96
CA ASP A 246 3.57 -22.74 2.72
C ASP A 246 2.18 -22.48 2.11
N CYS A 247 2.10 -21.76 0.99
CA CYS A 247 0.85 -21.46 0.31
C CYS A 247 0.33 -22.70 -0.42
N VAL A 248 -0.64 -23.39 0.19
CA VAL A 248 -1.24 -24.60 -0.40
C VAL A 248 -1.99 -24.30 -1.71
N GLY A 249 -2.51 -23.08 -1.85
CA GLY A 249 -3.25 -22.64 -3.03
C GLY A 249 -2.40 -22.16 -4.20
N CYS A 250 -1.11 -21.91 -3.97
CA CYS A 250 -0.21 -21.30 -4.95
C CYS A 250 0.43 -22.36 -5.86
N HIS A 251 0.49 -22.04 -7.15
CA HIS A 251 1.09 -22.87 -8.19
C HIS A 251 2.61 -22.92 -8.05
N VAL A 252 3.26 -21.76 -8.01
CA VAL A 252 4.70 -21.65 -7.75
C VAL A 252 4.91 -21.36 -6.28
N ARG A 253 5.60 -22.28 -5.60
CA ARG A 253 5.91 -22.19 -4.18
C ARG A 253 7.37 -21.92 -3.97
N GLY A 254 7.68 -20.78 -3.38
CA GLY A 254 9.05 -20.36 -3.10
C GLY A 254 9.11 -18.96 -2.51
N SER A 255 10.28 -18.60 -2.03
CA SER A 255 10.57 -17.26 -1.51
C SER A 255 11.28 -16.44 -2.58
N HIS A 256 10.63 -15.38 -3.05
CA HIS A 256 11.14 -14.53 -4.13
C HIS A 256 11.11 -13.06 -3.73
N THR A 257 12.21 -12.36 -4.01
CA THR A 257 12.39 -10.95 -3.67
C THR A 257 12.37 -10.10 -4.93
N THR A 258 11.65 -8.98 -4.89
CA THR A 258 11.60 -8.02 -6.00
C THR A 258 12.97 -7.41 -6.24
N SER A 259 13.17 -6.84 -7.44
CA SER A 259 14.19 -5.80 -7.59
C SER A 259 13.85 -4.57 -6.74
N PHE A 260 14.78 -3.60 -6.69
CA PHE A 260 14.59 -2.38 -5.90
C PHE A 260 13.34 -1.60 -6.32
N ILE A 261 12.60 -1.16 -5.31
CA ILE A 261 11.41 -0.34 -5.40
C ILE A 261 11.74 1.02 -4.77
N ASP A 262 11.52 2.11 -5.49
CA ASP A 262 11.73 3.46 -4.95
C ASP A 262 10.76 3.72 -3.79
N HIS A 263 11.21 4.43 -2.76
CA HIS A 263 10.37 4.82 -1.60
C HIS A 263 9.06 5.52 -1.98
N ASN A 264 9.00 6.16 -3.15
CA ASN A 264 7.84 6.87 -3.69
C ASN A 264 7.30 6.22 -4.98
N ALA A 265 7.59 4.93 -5.22
CA ALA A 265 7.12 4.20 -6.39
C ALA A 265 5.60 4.26 -6.54
N LYS A 266 5.14 4.43 -7.79
CA LYS A 266 3.71 4.49 -8.13
C LYS A 266 3.03 3.13 -7.88
N PRO A 267 1.72 3.11 -7.57
CA PRO A 267 1.02 1.87 -7.28
C PRO A 267 1.01 0.91 -8.47
N ASP A 268 0.60 1.42 -9.64
CA ASP A 268 0.27 0.63 -10.82
C ASP A 268 1.04 1.09 -12.08
N ALA A 269 1.02 0.25 -13.11
CA ALA A 269 1.73 0.52 -14.37
C ALA A 269 1.27 1.82 -15.07
N ALA A 270 -0.03 2.14 -15.00
CA ALA A 270 -0.59 3.31 -15.67
C ALA A 270 -0.12 4.63 -15.01
N SER A 271 -0.15 4.69 -13.68
CA SER A 271 0.31 5.82 -12.89
C SER A 271 1.83 5.98 -12.94
N ALA A 272 2.59 4.89 -13.02
CA ALA A 272 4.02 4.92 -13.31
C ALA A 272 4.31 5.49 -14.70
N ALA A 273 3.61 5.02 -15.73
CA ALA A 273 3.78 5.54 -17.09
C ALA A 273 3.45 7.04 -17.17
N ALA A 274 2.37 7.49 -16.52
CA ALA A 274 2.00 8.91 -16.44
C ALA A 274 3.07 9.78 -15.76
N ALA A 275 3.85 9.20 -14.84
CA ALA A 275 4.97 9.86 -14.18
C ALA A 275 6.31 9.73 -14.93
N GLY A 276 6.33 9.09 -16.10
CA GLY A 276 7.56 8.84 -16.87
C GLY A 276 8.43 7.70 -16.31
N GLN A 277 7.81 6.75 -15.59
CA GLN A 277 8.47 5.68 -14.84
C GLN A 277 7.96 4.27 -15.20
N ALA A 278 7.52 4.03 -16.42
CA ALA A 278 7.02 2.72 -16.83
C ALA A 278 7.99 1.59 -16.45
N GLY A 279 7.49 0.50 -15.86
CA GLY A 279 8.28 -0.63 -15.36
C GLY A 279 8.84 -0.49 -13.95
N LEU A 280 8.50 0.58 -13.22
CA LEU A 280 9.04 0.87 -11.89
C LEU A 280 7.96 0.89 -10.78
N SER A 281 6.68 0.63 -11.09
CA SER A 281 5.62 0.57 -10.07
C SER A 281 5.75 -0.62 -9.13
N VAL A 282 5.07 -0.55 -7.98
CA VAL A 282 5.00 -1.67 -7.03
C VAL A 282 4.29 -2.88 -7.67
N GLU A 283 3.20 -2.66 -8.40
CA GLU A 283 2.50 -3.71 -9.17
C GLU A 283 3.46 -4.43 -10.12
N GLU A 284 4.15 -3.70 -11.00
CA GLU A 284 5.06 -4.31 -11.99
C GLU A 284 6.21 -5.08 -11.33
N ARG A 285 6.71 -4.58 -10.20
CA ARG A 285 7.78 -5.23 -9.42
C ARG A 285 7.32 -6.53 -8.78
N LEU A 286 6.08 -6.58 -8.32
CA LEU A 286 5.46 -7.79 -7.76
C LEU A 286 5.13 -8.81 -8.85
N GLU A 287 4.49 -8.39 -9.95
CA GLU A 287 4.10 -9.29 -11.06
C GLU A 287 5.32 -9.83 -11.84
N ALA A 288 6.51 -9.25 -11.64
CA ALA A 288 7.76 -9.80 -12.16
C ALA A 288 8.29 -11.01 -11.36
N LEU A 289 7.73 -11.29 -10.18
CA LEU A 289 8.14 -12.44 -9.37
C LEU A 289 7.60 -13.75 -9.97
N PRO A 290 8.37 -14.85 -9.95
CA PRO A 290 7.91 -16.14 -10.47
C PRO A 290 6.67 -16.72 -9.78
N ASN A 291 6.42 -16.34 -8.52
CA ASN A 291 5.34 -16.84 -7.68
C ASN A 291 4.17 -15.86 -7.50
N VAL A 292 4.13 -14.79 -8.29
CA VAL A 292 3.07 -13.78 -8.24
C VAL A 292 2.42 -13.68 -9.62
N GLY A 293 1.11 -13.90 -9.67
CA GLY A 293 0.31 -13.63 -10.87
C GLY A 293 -0.19 -12.20 -10.87
N ASN A 294 -1.45 -12.00 -11.27
CA ASN A 294 -2.01 -10.65 -11.29
C ASN A 294 -2.26 -10.10 -9.88
N VAL A 295 -1.82 -8.87 -9.63
CA VAL A 295 -2.11 -8.12 -8.41
C VAL A 295 -2.88 -6.83 -8.73
N THR A 296 -3.47 -6.22 -7.71
CA THR A 296 -3.91 -4.83 -7.78
C THR A 296 -3.27 -4.09 -6.63
N VAL A 297 -2.61 -2.98 -6.95
CA VAL A 297 -1.97 -2.14 -5.96
C VAL A 297 -2.65 -0.77 -5.96
N THR A 298 -3.01 -0.30 -4.78
CA THR A 298 -3.41 1.09 -4.56
C THR A 298 -2.45 1.74 -3.59
N ARG A 299 -2.32 3.07 -3.63
CA ARG A 299 -1.40 3.80 -2.76
C ARG A 299 -2.04 5.07 -2.23
N SER A 300 -1.85 5.34 -0.95
CA SER A 300 -2.15 6.63 -0.30
C SER A 300 -0.89 7.29 0.24
N GLY A 301 -1.02 8.57 0.59
CA GLY A 301 0.12 9.43 0.91
C GLY A 301 0.65 10.15 -0.32
N PRO A 302 1.75 10.91 -0.19
CA PRO A 302 2.61 11.05 1.01
C PRO A 302 1.89 11.68 2.21
N THR A 303 2.19 11.24 3.45
CA THR A 303 1.61 11.88 4.64
C THR A 303 2.25 13.23 4.94
N LEU A 304 1.49 14.15 5.54
CA LEU A 304 2.00 15.49 5.90
C LEU A 304 3.07 15.46 7.00
N ALA A 305 3.12 14.38 7.80
CA ALA A 305 3.97 14.30 8.98
C ALA A 305 5.37 13.77 8.66
N ASP A 306 5.46 12.79 7.76
CA ASP A 306 6.69 12.03 7.51
C ASP A 306 6.96 11.75 6.02
N GLY A 307 6.10 12.21 5.12
CA GLY A 307 6.21 11.92 3.68
C GLY A 307 6.01 10.44 3.33
N GLY A 308 5.52 9.63 4.27
CA GLY A 308 5.34 8.20 4.13
C GLY A 308 4.20 7.83 3.19
N TYR A 309 4.32 6.65 2.57
CA TYR A 309 3.35 6.10 1.65
C TYR A 309 2.79 4.78 2.21
N THR A 310 1.53 4.50 1.91
CA THR A 310 0.89 3.23 2.24
C THR A 310 0.40 2.59 0.95
N TRP A 311 0.84 1.36 0.69
CA TRP A 311 0.35 0.56 -0.43
C TRP A 311 -0.60 -0.51 0.10
N ASN A 312 -1.74 -0.69 -0.57
CA ASN A 312 -2.63 -1.82 -0.35
C ASN A 312 -2.52 -2.74 -1.57
N VAL A 313 -2.09 -3.97 -1.33
CA VAL A 313 -1.80 -4.99 -2.36
C VAL A 313 -2.84 -6.10 -2.26
N THR A 314 -3.56 -6.35 -3.34
CA THR A 314 -4.51 -7.46 -3.47
C THR A 314 -3.99 -8.47 -4.47
N PHE A 315 -3.75 -9.71 -4.02
CA PHE A 315 -3.38 -10.82 -4.90
C PHE A 315 -4.61 -11.38 -5.59
N ASN A 316 -4.80 -11.05 -6.87
CA ASN A 316 -6.04 -11.37 -7.57
C ASN A 316 -6.04 -12.77 -8.14
N ARG A 317 -4.94 -13.15 -8.80
CA ARG A 317 -4.81 -14.39 -9.59
C ARG A 317 -3.41 -14.95 -9.47
N ASP A 318 -3.33 -16.26 -9.49
CA ASP A 318 -2.07 -16.99 -9.46
C ASP A 318 -1.33 -16.86 -10.80
N VAL A 319 -0.05 -17.23 -10.82
CA VAL A 319 0.75 -17.20 -12.02
C VAL A 319 0.16 -18.14 -13.08
N ARG A 320 0.09 -17.66 -14.33
CA ARG A 320 -0.45 -18.45 -15.45
C ARG A 320 0.52 -19.50 -15.96
N SER A 321 1.80 -19.15 -16.04
CA SER A 321 2.80 -19.98 -16.72
C SER A 321 2.92 -21.35 -16.04
N GLY A 322 2.57 -22.42 -16.77
CA GLY A 322 2.66 -23.80 -16.27
C GLY A 322 1.52 -24.21 -15.33
N ASN A 323 0.57 -23.34 -15.04
CA ASN A 323 -0.49 -23.59 -14.06
C ASN A 323 -1.66 -24.38 -14.67
N PRO A 324 -1.85 -25.67 -14.29
CA PRO A 324 -2.91 -26.51 -14.84
C PRO A 324 -4.31 -26.14 -14.34
N ASP A 325 -4.41 -25.34 -13.26
CA ASP A 325 -5.68 -24.92 -12.69
C ASP A 325 -6.27 -23.69 -13.41
N CYS A 326 -5.51 -23.06 -14.31
CA CYS A 326 -6.04 -21.99 -15.16
C CYS A 326 -6.95 -22.56 -16.25
N VAL A 327 -8.14 -21.98 -16.39
CA VAL A 327 -9.12 -22.38 -17.41
C VAL A 327 -9.19 -21.39 -18.56
N ASP A 328 -9.65 -21.86 -19.71
CA ASP A 328 -10.00 -20.97 -20.82
C ASP A 328 -11.30 -20.22 -20.49
N VAL A 329 -11.21 -18.88 -20.48
CA VAL A 329 -12.34 -18.00 -20.16
C VAL A 329 -13.47 -18.09 -21.18
N ALA A 330 -13.21 -18.53 -22.42
CA ALA A 330 -14.26 -18.71 -23.42
C ALA A 330 -15.18 -19.89 -23.09
N SER A 331 -14.64 -20.96 -22.50
CA SER A 331 -15.41 -22.10 -21.98
C SER A 331 -15.93 -21.87 -20.55
N HIS A 332 -15.38 -20.88 -19.83
CA HIS A 332 -15.71 -20.58 -18.44
C HIS A 332 -15.96 -19.07 -18.21
N PRO A 333 -17.05 -18.51 -18.76
CA PRO A 333 -17.27 -17.06 -18.76
C PRO A 333 -17.42 -16.44 -17.35
N GLY A 334 -17.76 -17.24 -16.34
CA GLY A 334 -17.89 -16.78 -14.95
C GLY A 334 -16.56 -16.43 -14.25
N VAL A 335 -15.42 -16.99 -14.72
CA VAL A 335 -14.12 -16.83 -14.04
C VAL A 335 -13.46 -15.48 -14.33
N GLY A 336 -13.69 -14.93 -15.52
CA GLY A 336 -13.18 -13.64 -16.00
C GLY A 336 -11.64 -13.52 -16.02
N GLY A 337 -11.14 -12.34 -16.36
CA GLY A 337 -9.71 -12.01 -16.34
C GLY A 337 -8.86 -12.97 -17.17
N ASP A 338 -7.81 -13.52 -16.56
CA ASP A 338 -6.92 -14.48 -17.20
C ASP A 338 -7.37 -15.95 -16.97
N GLY A 339 -8.49 -16.20 -16.29
CA GLY A 339 -8.96 -17.57 -16.04
C GLY A 339 -8.14 -18.37 -15.03
N CYS A 340 -7.08 -17.79 -14.45
CA CYS A 340 -6.35 -18.40 -13.35
C CYS A 340 -7.08 -18.18 -12.02
N PRO A 341 -7.02 -19.17 -11.09
CA PRO A 341 -7.63 -19.06 -9.78
C PRO A 341 -6.90 -18.02 -8.93
N SER A 342 -7.54 -17.56 -7.85
CA SER A 342 -6.86 -16.81 -6.80
C SER A 342 -5.86 -17.73 -6.07
N PRO A 343 -4.69 -17.20 -5.65
CA PRO A 343 -3.73 -17.96 -4.85
C PRO A 343 -4.24 -18.24 -3.43
N GLY A 344 -5.30 -17.54 -2.99
CA GLY A 344 -5.84 -17.63 -1.64
C GLY A 344 -5.01 -16.87 -0.64
N ASP A 345 -4.86 -17.45 0.54
CA ASP A 345 -4.02 -16.88 1.59
C ASP A 345 -2.55 -16.93 1.17
N VAL A 346 -1.98 -15.76 0.92
CA VAL A 346 -0.56 -15.58 0.61
C VAL A 346 0.11 -15.12 1.89
N ALA A 347 1.05 -15.91 2.40
CA ALA A 347 1.72 -15.63 3.66
C ALA A 347 2.34 -14.22 3.68
N LEU A 348 2.44 -13.66 4.89
CA LEU A 348 2.81 -12.27 5.12
C LEU A 348 4.08 -11.88 4.37
N VAL A 349 3.93 -10.88 3.51
CA VAL A 349 4.99 -10.27 2.73
C VAL A 349 6.05 -9.66 3.65
N VAL A 350 7.33 -9.97 3.44
CA VAL A 350 8.42 -9.36 4.20
C VAL A 350 8.98 -8.20 3.39
N VAL A 351 8.88 -6.98 3.92
CA VAL A 351 9.61 -5.84 3.36
C VAL A 351 10.95 -5.73 4.07
N THR A 352 12.03 -5.80 3.31
CA THR A 352 13.38 -5.52 3.80
C THR A 352 13.91 -4.28 3.10
N GLY A 353 14.54 -3.39 3.87
CA GLY A 353 15.52 -2.48 3.30
C GLY A 353 16.78 -3.30 2.94
N PRO A 354 17.48 -3.01 1.82
CA PRO A 354 18.76 -3.64 1.54
C PRO A 354 19.74 -3.52 2.71
N GLY A 355 20.49 -4.59 2.97
CA GLY A 355 21.57 -4.61 3.95
C GLY A 355 22.70 -3.63 3.58
N GLY A 356 22.54 -2.37 3.99
CA GLY A 356 23.55 -1.31 3.89
C GLY A 356 23.17 -0.06 3.09
N ALA A 357 22.04 -0.06 2.36
CA ALA A 357 21.59 1.09 1.55
C ALA A 357 20.04 1.20 1.50
N GLY A 358 19.39 0.86 2.62
CA GLY A 358 17.93 0.82 2.75
C GLY A 358 17.26 2.19 2.68
N LEU A 359 15.97 2.22 3.02
CA LEU A 359 15.22 3.47 3.14
C LEU A 359 16.04 4.51 3.91
N LEU A 360 16.11 5.69 3.32
CA LEU A 360 16.81 6.85 3.87
C LEU A 360 15.80 7.71 4.63
N GLY A 361 16.32 8.56 5.51
CA GLY A 361 15.50 9.45 6.34
C GLY A 361 15.53 9.05 7.81
N ALA A 362 15.48 10.06 8.69
CA ALA A 362 15.44 9.80 10.12
C ALA A 362 14.13 9.10 10.51
N GLY A 363 14.23 7.94 11.18
CA GLY A 363 13.05 7.17 11.58
C GLY A 363 12.35 6.44 10.43
N ALA A 364 12.99 6.32 9.26
CA ALA A 364 12.48 5.53 8.16
C ALA A 364 12.20 4.09 8.61
N ASN A 365 10.96 3.65 8.46
CA ASN A 365 10.50 2.34 8.88
C ASN A 365 9.54 1.78 7.83
N VAL A 366 9.47 0.46 7.73
CA VAL A 366 8.41 -0.23 7.00
C VAL A 366 7.73 -1.22 7.90
N SER A 367 6.40 -1.20 7.88
CA SER A 367 5.57 -2.22 8.50
C SER A 367 4.67 -2.85 7.45
N VAL A 368 4.44 -4.15 7.57
CA VAL A 368 3.46 -4.88 6.75
C VAL A 368 2.39 -5.42 7.69
N ALA A 369 1.13 -5.30 7.26
CA ALA A 369 -0.01 -5.88 7.96
C ALA A 369 -0.93 -6.56 6.95
N GLU A 370 -1.43 -7.74 7.31
CA GLU A 370 -2.49 -8.43 6.58
C GLU A 370 -3.83 -7.74 6.87
N VAL A 371 -4.47 -7.17 5.84
CA VAL A 371 -5.76 -6.48 5.99
C VAL A 371 -6.92 -7.45 5.78
N VAL A 372 -6.84 -8.27 4.72
CA VAL A 372 -7.85 -9.28 4.39
C VAL A 372 -7.15 -10.56 4.03
N ARG A 373 -7.52 -11.65 4.71
CA ARG A 373 -7.00 -12.98 4.38
C ARG A 373 -7.62 -13.50 3.10
N GLY A 374 -6.79 -14.00 2.20
CA GLY A 374 -7.27 -14.63 0.97
C GLY A 374 -8.03 -15.93 1.27
N ASN A 375 -9.23 -16.07 0.70
CA ASN A 375 -10.07 -17.24 0.91
C ASN A 375 -10.35 -17.99 -0.39
N ILE A 376 -9.96 -19.26 -0.43
CA ILE A 376 -10.21 -20.18 -1.53
C ILE A 376 -10.57 -21.57 -0.97
N LEU A 377 -11.38 -22.32 -1.72
CA LEU A 377 -11.73 -23.69 -1.36
C LEU A 377 -10.63 -24.66 -1.81
N ARG A 378 -10.14 -25.49 -0.89
CA ARG A 378 -9.10 -26.51 -1.13
C ARG A 378 -9.43 -27.79 -0.36
N GLY A 379 -8.56 -28.79 -0.49
CA GLY A 379 -8.74 -30.11 0.13
C GLY A 379 -9.35 -31.13 -0.82
N SER A 380 -10.12 -32.07 -0.28
CA SER A 380 -10.75 -33.13 -1.04
C SER A 380 -12.20 -33.38 -0.61
N PHE A 381 -12.97 -33.95 -1.52
CA PHE A 381 -14.35 -34.39 -1.27
C PHE A 381 -14.51 -35.84 -1.71
N ARG A 382 -15.59 -36.48 -1.27
CA ARG A 382 -16.00 -37.81 -1.74
C ARG A 382 -17.46 -37.77 -2.14
N VAL A 383 -17.83 -38.54 -3.14
CA VAL A 383 -19.22 -38.65 -3.59
C VAL A 383 -19.72 -40.07 -3.30
N GLY A 384 -20.97 -40.21 -2.89
CA GLY A 384 -21.60 -41.51 -2.66
C GLY A 384 -23.02 -41.51 -3.19
N VAL A 385 -23.44 -42.66 -3.73
CA VAL A 385 -24.84 -42.92 -4.07
C VAL A 385 -25.45 -43.64 -2.87
N ALA A 386 -26.57 -43.14 -2.35
CA ALA A 386 -27.30 -43.87 -1.31
C ALA A 386 -27.85 -45.18 -1.89
N ASP A 387 -27.61 -46.32 -1.26
CA ASP A 387 -28.22 -47.58 -1.66
C ASP A 387 -29.58 -47.74 -0.96
N SER A 388 -30.67 -47.56 -1.69
CA SER A 388 -32.03 -47.76 -1.16
C SER A 388 -32.37 -49.24 -0.92
N HIS A 389 -31.56 -50.19 -1.40
CA HIS A 389 -31.72 -51.63 -1.15
C HIS A 389 -31.08 -52.12 0.16
N ALA A 390 -30.30 -51.31 0.87
CA ALA A 390 -29.84 -51.64 2.22
C ALA A 390 -31.00 -51.69 3.24
N ALA A 391 -32.17 -51.13 2.89
CA ALA A 391 -33.41 -51.22 3.66
C ALA A 391 -34.13 -52.57 3.45
N THR A 392 -33.45 -53.68 3.72
CA THR A 392 -34.17 -54.85 4.23
C THR A 392 -34.21 -54.73 5.75
N PHE A 393 -35.43 -54.74 6.30
CA PHE A 393 -35.78 -54.63 7.73
C PHE A 393 -36.02 -53.21 8.30
N ALA A 394 -37.31 -52.91 8.39
CA ALA A 394 -37.98 -51.96 9.28
C ALA A 394 -37.78 -50.44 9.05
N ALA A 395 -38.91 -49.76 9.13
CA ALA A 395 -39.09 -48.32 9.06
C ALA A 395 -38.12 -47.57 9.99
N ALA A 396 -37.11 -46.94 9.39
CA ALA A 396 -36.37 -45.84 10.01
C ALA A 396 -36.91 -44.50 9.44
N PRO A 397 -36.92 -43.41 10.24
CA PRO A 397 -37.40 -42.11 9.79
C PRO A 397 -36.58 -41.58 8.61
N GLU A 398 -37.24 -40.81 7.75
CA GLU A 398 -36.78 -40.36 6.42
C GLU A 398 -35.50 -39.51 6.43
N ASP A 399 -35.03 -39.07 7.61
CA ASP A 399 -33.89 -38.16 7.76
C ASP A 399 -32.57 -38.84 8.19
N GLU A 400 -32.59 -40.11 8.66
CA GLU A 400 -31.37 -40.83 9.07
C GLU A 400 -31.07 -42.10 8.24
N ALA A 401 -31.91 -42.47 7.26
CA ALA A 401 -31.89 -43.80 6.64
C ALA A 401 -31.17 -43.92 5.28
N GLN A 402 -30.40 -42.92 4.82
CA GLN A 402 -29.75 -42.95 3.50
C GLN A 402 -28.30 -42.44 3.54
N THR A 403 -27.49 -42.94 4.47
CA THR A 403 -26.03 -42.84 4.34
C THR A 403 -25.56 -43.76 3.21
N PRO A 404 -24.76 -43.29 2.23
CA PRO A 404 -24.15 -44.16 1.23
C PRO A 404 -23.43 -45.31 1.90
N SER A 405 -23.65 -46.54 1.41
CA SER A 405 -22.92 -47.71 1.91
C SER A 405 -21.43 -47.63 1.57
N VAL A 406 -21.07 -46.88 0.51
CA VAL A 406 -19.70 -46.62 0.06
C VAL A 406 -19.59 -45.22 -0.54
N PHE A 407 -18.54 -44.50 -0.19
CA PHE A 407 -18.11 -43.26 -0.85
C PHE A 407 -16.97 -43.55 -1.84
N THR A 408 -16.81 -42.70 -2.84
CA THR A 408 -15.62 -42.71 -3.70
C THR A 408 -14.33 -42.59 -2.89
N GLU A 409 -13.20 -42.91 -3.53
CA GLU A 409 -11.92 -42.38 -3.07
C GLU A 409 -11.94 -40.84 -3.02
N ALA A 410 -11.00 -40.26 -2.27
CA ALA A 410 -10.93 -38.82 -2.09
C ALA A 410 -10.57 -38.13 -3.42
N LEU A 411 -11.50 -37.33 -3.93
CA LEU A 411 -11.32 -36.49 -5.11
C LEU A 411 -10.74 -35.14 -4.68
N PRO A 412 -9.65 -34.66 -5.29
CA PRO A 412 -9.14 -33.32 -5.00
C PRO A 412 -10.18 -32.26 -5.39
N TRP A 413 -10.17 -31.10 -4.72
CA TRP A 413 -11.04 -29.96 -5.07
C TRP A 413 -10.97 -29.59 -6.58
N SER A 414 -9.80 -29.81 -7.20
CA SER A 414 -9.53 -29.53 -8.61
C SER A 414 -9.86 -30.68 -9.56
N ALA A 415 -10.41 -31.81 -9.07
CA ALA A 415 -10.74 -33.00 -9.86
C ALA A 415 -11.42 -32.66 -11.20
N SER A 416 -11.12 -33.42 -12.23
CA SER A 416 -11.76 -33.30 -13.55
C SER A 416 -13.09 -34.06 -13.61
N ALA A 417 -13.89 -33.80 -14.65
CA ALA A 417 -15.08 -34.60 -14.97
C ALA A 417 -14.77 -36.09 -15.08
N ALA A 418 -13.65 -36.44 -15.73
CA ALA A 418 -13.22 -37.82 -15.89
C ALA A 418 -12.83 -38.47 -14.55
N ASP A 419 -12.22 -37.72 -13.62
CA ASP A 419 -11.89 -38.23 -12.29
C ASP A 419 -13.15 -38.56 -11.51
N VAL A 420 -14.18 -37.70 -11.57
CA VAL A 420 -15.47 -37.95 -10.91
C VAL A 420 -16.19 -39.16 -11.49
N VAL A 421 -16.23 -39.29 -12.83
CA VAL A 421 -16.79 -40.47 -13.50
C VAL A 421 -16.08 -41.74 -13.03
N SER A 422 -14.75 -41.76 -13.16
CA SER A 422 -13.93 -42.93 -12.80
C SER A 422 -14.12 -43.31 -11.33
N ALA A 423 -14.18 -42.33 -10.43
CA ALA A 423 -14.35 -42.56 -9.01
C ALA A 423 -15.75 -43.08 -8.65
N LEU A 424 -16.80 -42.57 -9.30
CA LEU A 424 -18.18 -43.05 -9.11
C LEU A 424 -18.34 -44.49 -9.61
N GLU A 425 -17.87 -44.79 -10.82
CA GLU A 425 -17.94 -46.14 -11.40
C GLU A 425 -17.15 -47.15 -10.58
N ALA A 426 -15.95 -46.79 -10.12
CA ALA A 426 -15.15 -47.65 -9.25
C ALA A 426 -15.85 -47.92 -7.90
N SER A 427 -16.46 -46.90 -7.29
CA SER A 427 -17.18 -47.05 -6.01
C SER A 427 -18.40 -47.97 -6.13
N ALA A 428 -19.06 -47.97 -7.29
CA ALA A 428 -20.24 -48.80 -7.55
C ALA A 428 -19.88 -50.29 -7.62
N VAL A 429 -18.71 -50.64 -8.17
CA VAL A 429 -18.17 -52.00 -8.16
C VAL A 429 -17.91 -52.50 -6.73
N VAL A 430 -17.34 -51.65 -5.88
CA VAL A 430 -16.95 -52.00 -4.51
C VAL A 430 -18.16 -52.22 -3.60
N SER A 431 -19.23 -51.44 -3.77
CA SER A 431 -20.43 -51.54 -2.93
C SER A 431 -21.24 -52.83 -3.12
N GLY A 432 -21.03 -53.57 -4.21
CA GLY A 432 -21.86 -54.74 -4.57
C GLY A 432 -23.35 -54.41 -4.83
N SER A 433 -23.75 -53.14 -4.67
CA SER A 433 -25.11 -52.65 -4.94
C SER A 433 -25.48 -52.85 -6.40
N GLY A 434 -24.49 -52.71 -7.29
CA GLY A 434 -24.67 -52.75 -8.74
C GLY A 434 -25.54 -51.60 -9.26
N LEU A 435 -25.77 -50.54 -8.48
CA LEU A 435 -26.72 -49.49 -8.91
C LEU A 435 -26.22 -48.69 -10.11
N VAL A 436 -24.91 -48.50 -10.22
CA VAL A 436 -24.28 -47.65 -11.24
C VAL A 436 -23.21 -48.46 -11.98
N GLN A 437 -23.24 -48.44 -13.31
CA GLN A 437 -22.27 -49.10 -14.17
C GLN A 437 -21.56 -48.13 -15.10
N ASP A 438 -22.22 -47.05 -15.52
CA ASP A 438 -21.67 -46.04 -16.41
C ASP A 438 -22.23 -44.65 -16.04
N VAL A 439 -21.35 -43.65 -16.03
CA VAL A 439 -21.67 -42.28 -15.64
C VAL A 439 -21.09 -41.29 -16.64
N GLU A 440 -21.88 -40.30 -17.03
CA GLU A 440 -21.39 -39.09 -17.70
C GLU A 440 -21.35 -37.95 -16.69
N ALA A 441 -20.26 -37.19 -16.65
CA ALA A 441 -20.18 -35.98 -15.84
C ALA A 441 -19.60 -34.80 -16.63
N SER A 442 -20.02 -33.59 -16.26
CA SER A 442 -19.44 -32.34 -16.73
C SER A 442 -19.11 -31.43 -15.55
N LYS A 443 -18.09 -30.59 -15.71
CA LYS A 443 -17.62 -29.62 -14.70
C LYS A 443 -17.60 -28.24 -15.31
N GLN A 444 -18.14 -27.27 -14.60
CA GLN A 444 -18.00 -25.86 -14.92
C GLN A 444 -17.45 -25.10 -13.71
N VAL A 445 -16.26 -24.50 -13.86
CA VAL A 445 -15.71 -23.52 -12.90
C VAL A 445 -16.45 -22.19 -13.06
N THR A 446 -17.00 -21.66 -11.97
CA THR A 446 -17.85 -20.45 -12.02
C THR A 446 -17.13 -19.19 -11.56
N ASP A 447 -16.04 -19.32 -10.80
CA ASP A 447 -15.28 -18.18 -10.30
C ASP A 447 -13.80 -18.53 -10.06
N LYS A 448 -13.02 -17.54 -9.61
CA LYS A 448 -11.59 -17.71 -9.31
C LYS A 448 -11.30 -18.31 -7.92
N TRP A 449 -12.30 -18.48 -7.05
CA TRP A 449 -12.11 -18.90 -5.65
C TRP A 449 -12.26 -20.42 -5.46
N GLY A 450 -12.69 -21.13 -6.50
CA GLY A 450 -12.85 -22.58 -6.51
C GLY A 450 -14.30 -23.05 -6.55
N SER A 451 -15.27 -22.17 -6.83
CA SER A 451 -16.66 -22.58 -7.02
C SER A 451 -16.83 -23.33 -8.34
N THR A 452 -17.54 -24.46 -8.26
CA THR A 452 -17.77 -25.36 -9.39
C THR A 452 -19.20 -25.87 -9.39
N VAL A 453 -19.76 -26.01 -10.59
CA VAL A 453 -21.02 -26.71 -10.85
C VAL A 453 -20.71 -28.00 -11.58
N TRP A 454 -21.37 -29.07 -11.16
CA TRP A 454 -21.20 -30.40 -11.72
C TRP A 454 -22.55 -30.93 -12.19
N ASP A 455 -22.60 -31.39 -13.44
CA ASP A 455 -23.73 -32.15 -13.96
C ASP A 455 -23.31 -33.62 -14.00
N VAL A 456 -24.05 -34.49 -13.30
CA VAL A 456 -23.78 -35.92 -13.27
C VAL A 456 -25.01 -36.66 -13.78
N ARG A 457 -24.80 -37.56 -14.73
CA ARG A 457 -25.84 -38.36 -15.36
C ARG A 457 -25.48 -39.82 -15.34
N PHE A 458 -26.37 -40.65 -14.83
CA PHE A 458 -26.24 -42.10 -14.89
C PHE A 458 -26.79 -42.61 -16.21
N THR A 459 -25.97 -43.30 -16.98
CA THR A 459 -26.28 -43.79 -18.34
C THR A 459 -26.47 -45.30 -18.39
N ARG A 460 -25.99 -46.00 -17.35
CA ARG A 460 -26.19 -47.44 -17.20
C ARG A 460 -26.30 -47.82 -15.73
N ASN A 461 -27.48 -48.26 -15.34
CA ASN A 461 -27.82 -48.76 -14.02
C ASN A 461 -27.98 -50.28 -14.10
N GLN A 462 -27.32 -51.05 -13.22
CA GLN A 462 -27.54 -52.51 -13.26
C GLN A 462 -28.93 -52.82 -12.70
N ARG A 463 -29.45 -54.02 -13.03
CA ARG A 463 -30.77 -54.53 -12.62
C ARG A 463 -31.98 -53.87 -13.29
N HIS A 464 -31.77 -52.86 -14.12
CA HIS A 464 -32.81 -52.28 -14.97
C HIS A 464 -32.71 -52.79 -16.41
N VAL A 465 -33.86 -52.87 -17.06
CA VAL A 465 -33.97 -53.25 -18.48
C VAL A 465 -34.86 -52.23 -19.18
N PRO A 466 -34.36 -51.49 -20.18
CA PRO A 466 -32.94 -51.38 -20.56
C PRO A 466 -32.05 -50.88 -19.42
N PRO A 467 -30.74 -51.15 -19.42
CA PRO A 467 -29.81 -50.67 -18.40
C PRO A 467 -29.79 -49.15 -18.20
N GLY A 468 -30.09 -48.36 -19.23
CA GLY A 468 -30.20 -46.90 -19.10
C GLY A 468 -31.50 -46.41 -18.42
N ALA A 469 -32.40 -47.31 -18.04
CA ALA A 469 -33.56 -47.00 -17.21
C ALA A 469 -33.21 -47.14 -15.72
N GLY A 470 -34.14 -46.76 -14.85
CA GLY A 470 -33.97 -46.78 -13.41
C GLY A 470 -33.62 -45.40 -12.86
N ASP A 471 -34.21 -45.08 -11.71
CA ASP A 471 -33.94 -43.87 -10.96
C ASP A 471 -32.83 -44.13 -9.94
N VAL A 472 -31.78 -43.31 -9.97
CA VAL A 472 -30.63 -43.45 -9.06
C VAL A 472 -30.82 -42.50 -7.87
N PRO A 473 -30.72 -42.99 -6.62
CA PRO A 473 -30.86 -42.13 -5.46
C PRO A 473 -29.91 -40.94 -5.48
N MET A 474 -30.39 -39.83 -4.92
CA MET A 474 -29.67 -38.57 -4.87
C MET A 474 -28.26 -38.71 -4.30
N LEU A 475 -27.29 -38.08 -4.97
CA LEU A 475 -25.89 -38.07 -4.53
C LEU A 475 -25.73 -37.45 -3.14
N ARG A 476 -24.77 -37.97 -2.39
CA ARG A 476 -24.28 -37.40 -1.15
C ARG A 476 -22.82 -37.06 -1.32
N VAL A 477 -22.40 -35.90 -0.80
CA VAL A 477 -21.00 -35.47 -0.88
C VAL A 477 -20.47 -35.32 0.54
N ASP A 478 -19.44 -36.10 0.86
CA ASP A 478 -18.64 -35.88 2.05
C ASP A 478 -17.60 -34.80 1.73
N ARG A 479 -17.76 -33.65 2.38
CA ARG A 479 -16.92 -32.47 2.26
C ARG A 479 -16.11 -32.19 3.53
N SER A 480 -16.03 -33.15 4.45
CA SER A 480 -15.34 -32.97 5.73
C SER A 480 -13.84 -32.66 5.58
N ALA A 481 -13.24 -33.09 4.46
CA ALA A 481 -11.85 -32.81 4.11
C ALA A 481 -11.66 -31.56 3.21
N LEU A 482 -12.75 -30.86 2.85
CA LEU A 482 -12.66 -29.55 2.22
C LEU A 482 -12.44 -28.48 3.30
N TYR A 483 -11.60 -27.50 2.98
CA TYR A 483 -11.32 -26.38 3.85
C TYR A 483 -11.12 -25.10 3.04
N GLU A 484 -11.29 -23.98 3.72
CA GLU A 484 -11.10 -22.64 3.18
C GLU A 484 -9.81 -22.05 3.73
N THR A 485 -8.91 -21.57 2.85
CA THR A 485 -7.63 -21.00 3.31
C THR A 485 -7.80 -19.77 4.18
N GLY A 486 -8.93 -19.06 4.05
CA GLY A 486 -9.24 -17.90 4.87
C GLY A 486 -9.81 -18.25 6.24
N ALA A 487 -10.16 -19.51 6.50
CA ALA A 487 -10.76 -19.95 7.76
C ALA A 487 -9.67 -20.21 8.82
N GLY A 488 -9.81 -19.63 10.01
CA GLY A 488 -8.89 -19.86 11.11
C GLY A 488 -8.87 -18.77 12.17
N ALA A 489 -7.75 -18.66 12.89
CA ALA A 489 -7.54 -17.59 13.86
C ALA A 489 -7.70 -16.21 13.19
N PRO A 490 -8.29 -15.21 13.87
CA PRO A 490 -8.41 -13.87 13.33
C PRO A 490 -7.03 -13.35 12.93
N CYS A 491 -6.94 -12.63 11.80
CA CYS A 491 -5.69 -11.99 11.41
C CYS A 491 -5.22 -11.14 12.58
N SER A 492 -3.95 -11.31 12.96
CA SER A 492 -3.43 -10.68 14.16
C SER A 492 -3.66 -9.18 14.06
N ALA A 493 -4.36 -8.64 15.05
CA ALA A 493 -4.58 -7.21 15.23
C ALA A 493 -3.28 -6.50 15.62
N ALA A 494 -2.23 -6.64 14.82
CA ALA A 494 -1.03 -5.81 14.93
C ALA A 494 -1.40 -4.40 14.44
N GLY A 495 -2.16 -3.66 15.25
CA GLY A 495 -2.48 -2.25 15.00
C GLY A 495 -3.89 -1.78 15.38
N GLY A 496 -4.81 -2.66 15.79
CA GLY A 496 -6.17 -2.23 16.17
C GLY A 496 -7.04 -1.71 15.03
N ASP A 497 -6.76 -2.10 13.78
CA ASP A 497 -7.59 -1.77 12.63
C ASP A 497 -8.93 -2.56 12.69
N PRO A 498 -10.09 -1.87 12.75
CA PRO A 498 -11.42 -2.51 12.78
C PRO A 498 -11.83 -3.20 11.46
N PHE A 499 -11.00 -3.16 10.41
CA PHE A 499 -11.29 -3.76 9.10
C PHE A 499 -10.65 -5.13 8.83
N SER A 500 -10.04 -5.78 9.82
CA SER A 500 -9.56 -7.17 9.66
C SER A 500 -10.74 -8.16 9.54
N VAL A 501 -11.07 -8.54 8.30
CA VAL A 501 -12.14 -9.52 7.99
C VAL A 501 -11.52 -10.87 7.73
N CYS A 502 -11.46 -11.71 8.76
CA CYS A 502 -10.89 -13.06 8.69
C CYS A 502 -11.98 -14.05 9.09
N LEU A 503 -12.14 -15.14 8.34
CA LEU A 503 -13.29 -16.03 8.51
C LEU A 503 -13.08 -16.89 9.77
N PRO A 504 -14.03 -16.87 10.73
CA PRO A 504 -13.89 -17.65 11.96
C PRO A 504 -14.10 -19.15 11.73
N ALA A 505 -14.72 -19.54 10.62
CA ALA A 505 -14.98 -20.91 10.21
C ALA A 505 -15.20 -21.01 8.69
N ASN A 506 -15.19 -22.24 8.15
CA ASN A 506 -15.54 -22.51 6.76
C ASN A 506 -16.97 -22.03 6.46
N THR A 507 -17.15 -21.32 5.35
CA THR A 507 -18.41 -20.83 4.80
C THR A 507 -18.87 -21.56 3.53
N SER A 508 -18.08 -22.53 3.05
CA SER A 508 -18.41 -23.31 1.85
C SER A 508 -19.82 -23.91 1.90
N ALA A 509 -20.56 -23.68 0.82
CA ALA A 509 -21.89 -24.22 0.61
C ALA A 509 -21.84 -25.38 -0.40
N LEU A 510 -22.73 -26.35 -0.21
CA LEU A 510 -22.92 -27.48 -1.10
C LEU A 510 -24.40 -27.63 -1.36
N PHE A 511 -24.78 -27.70 -2.63
CA PHE A 511 -26.13 -27.99 -3.06
C PHE A 511 -26.07 -29.16 -4.03
N VAL A 512 -26.85 -30.20 -3.74
CA VAL A 512 -27.09 -31.31 -4.67
C VAL A 512 -28.57 -31.23 -5.00
N ASN A 513 -28.92 -31.31 -6.28
CA ASN A 513 -30.30 -31.32 -6.75
C ASN A 513 -30.44 -32.38 -7.85
N GLU A 514 -31.56 -33.10 -7.84
CA GLU A 514 -31.95 -33.96 -8.96
C GLU A 514 -32.59 -33.10 -10.05
N THR A 515 -31.98 -33.06 -11.24
CA THR A 515 -32.46 -32.26 -12.37
C THR A 515 -33.39 -33.04 -13.29
N THR A 516 -33.18 -34.35 -13.41
CA THR A 516 -33.98 -35.26 -14.24
C THR A 516 -34.10 -36.61 -13.53
N LYS A 517 -35.34 -37.03 -13.29
CA LYS A 517 -35.66 -38.32 -12.68
C LYS A 517 -35.51 -39.47 -13.68
N GLY A 518 -34.95 -40.60 -13.24
CA GLY A 518 -34.85 -41.80 -14.08
C GLY A 518 -36.21 -42.45 -14.37
N SER A 519 -36.34 -43.08 -15.54
CA SER A 519 -37.54 -43.82 -15.92
C SER A 519 -37.65 -45.15 -15.16
N ALA A 520 -38.85 -45.72 -15.07
CA ALA A 520 -38.99 -47.07 -14.53
C ALA A 520 -38.45 -48.11 -15.53
N GLY A 521 -37.61 -49.03 -15.07
CA GLY A 521 -37.21 -50.19 -15.87
C GLY A 521 -38.38 -51.15 -16.12
N LEU A 522 -38.28 -51.94 -17.19
CA LEU A 522 -39.22 -53.02 -17.46
C LEU A 522 -39.24 -54.03 -16.31
N SER A 523 -40.44 -54.48 -15.96
CA SER A 523 -40.68 -55.47 -14.92
C SER A 523 -42.00 -56.21 -15.17
N GLY A 524 -42.26 -57.29 -14.43
CA GLY A 524 -43.51 -58.04 -14.50
C GLY A 524 -43.61 -59.03 -15.67
N GLU A 525 -44.84 -59.34 -16.09
CA GLU A 525 -45.14 -60.31 -17.14
C GLU A 525 -46.13 -59.70 -18.14
N PHE A 526 -46.08 -60.18 -19.38
CA PHE A 526 -47.09 -59.89 -20.42
C PHE A 526 -47.69 -61.20 -20.93
N ARG A 527 -48.83 -61.13 -21.62
CA ARG A 527 -49.53 -62.32 -22.13
C ARG A 527 -49.50 -62.35 -23.65
N LEU A 528 -49.14 -63.50 -24.23
CA LEU A 528 -49.27 -63.77 -25.67
C LEU A 528 -50.38 -64.81 -25.87
N ASP A 529 -51.24 -64.61 -26.87
CA ASP A 529 -52.37 -65.49 -27.21
C ASP A 529 -52.31 -65.85 -28.69
N PHE A 530 -52.36 -67.15 -28.99
CA PHE A 530 -52.43 -67.69 -30.34
C PHE A 530 -53.68 -68.55 -30.50
N GLY A 531 -54.79 -67.91 -30.89
CA GLY A 531 -56.01 -68.62 -31.27
C GLY A 531 -56.76 -69.24 -30.10
N SER A 532 -56.89 -68.52 -28.97
CA SER A 532 -57.62 -68.84 -27.73
C SER A 532 -56.86 -69.61 -26.64
N ASP A 533 -55.58 -69.91 -26.88
CA ASP A 533 -54.65 -70.47 -25.90
C ASP A 533 -53.51 -69.46 -25.66
N GLY A 534 -53.26 -69.09 -24.40
CA GLY A 534 -52.39 -67.97 -24.08
C GLY A 534 -51.48 -68.23 -22.90
N VAL A 535 -50.26 -67.72 -22.99
CA VAL A 535 -49.18 -67.95 -22.03
C VAL A 535 -48.68 -66.63 -21.43
N ALA A 536 -48.41 -66.64 -20.13
CA ALA A 536 -47.74 -65.53 -19.45
C ALA A 536 -46.23 -65.61 -19.72
N VAL A 537 -45.65 -64.51 -20.17
CA VAL A 537 -44.25 -64.37 -20.54
C VAL A 537 -43.62 -63.34 -19.62
N PRO A 538 -42.61 -63.73 -18.82
CA PRO A 538 -41.81 -62.76 -18.08
C PRO A 538 -41.20 -61.72 -19.00
N PHE A 539 -41.18 -60.45 -18.58
CA PHE A 539 -40.64 -59.36 -19.40
C PHE A 539 -39.18 -59.59 -19.86
N ASN A 540 -38.42 -60.41 -19.14
CA ASN A 540 -37.01 -60.72 -19.42
C ASN A 540 -36.79 -62.14 -19.96
N ALA A 541 -37.84 -62.82 -20.42
CA ALA A 541 -37.74 -64.18 -20.96
C ALA A 541 -36.62 -64.28 -22.01
N THR A 542 -35.80 -65.32 -21.91
CA THR A 542 -34.81 -65.64 -22.95
C THR A 542 -35.50 -66.10 -24.23
N ASP A 543 -34.80 -66.09 -25.35
CA ASP A 543 -35.23 -66.69 -26.60
C ASP A 543 -35.65 -68.16 -26.42
N VAL A 544 -34.85 -68.95 -25.70
CA VAL A 544 -35.16 -70.35 -25.38
C VAL A 544 -36.40 -70.48 -24.49
N ALA A 545 -36.51 -69.62 -23.46
CA ALA A 545 -37.66 -69.65 -22.57
C ALA A 545 -38.95 -69.27 -23.30
N LEU A 546 -38.91 -68.23 -24.13
CA LEU A 546 -40.06 -67.82 -24.94
C LEU A 546 -40.44 -68.89 -25.97
N LYS A 547 -39.45 -69.50 -26.65
CA LYS A 547 -39.68 -70.64 -27.54
C LYS A 547 -40.40 -71.78 -26.82
N GLY A 548 -39.88 -72.21 -25.67
CA GLY A 548 -40.49 -73.29 -24.88
C GLY A 548 -41.89 -72.97 -24.36
N LEU A 549 -42.14 -71.72 -23.97
CA LEU A 549 -43.47 -71.26 -23.56
C LEU A 549 -44.47 -71.28 -24.73
N LEU A 550 -44.04 -70.91 -25.93
CA LEU A 550 -44.89 -70.85 -27.12
C LEU A 550 -45.11 -72.22 -27.77
N GLU A 551 -44.09 -73.08 -27.86
CA GLU A 551 -44.23 -74.48 -28.33
C GLU A 551 -45.04 -75.36 -27.37
N GLY A 552 -45.26 -74.89 -26.14
CA GLY A 552 -46.20 -75.52 -25.20
C GLY A 552 -47.68 -75.29 -25.56
N LEU A 553 -47.98 -74.35 -26.46
CA LEU A 553 -49.35 -74.08 -26.92
C LEU A 553 -49.76 -75.11 -27.97
N THR A 554 -51.02 -75.54 -27.91
CA THR A 554 -51.56 -76.53 -28.87
C THR A 554 -51.62 -76.04 -30.32
N THR A 555 -51.40 -74.75 -30.56
CA THR A 555 -51.50 -74.07 -31.85
C THR A 555 -50.14 -73.79 -32.52
N VAL A 556 -49.02 -74.18 -31.89
CA VAL A 556 -47.66 -73.89 -32.36
C VAL A 556 -46.82 -75.17 -32.31
N GLU A 557 -46.25 -75.58 -33.46
CA GLU A 557 -45.42 -76.81 -33.54
C GLU A 557 -43.92 -76.50 -33.50
N GLU A 558 -43.37 -75.91 -34.57
CA GLU A 558 -41.94 -75.56 -34.66
C GLU A 558 -41.76 -74.05 -34.78
N LEU A 559 -41.00 -73.47 -33.85
CA LEU A 559 -40.80 -72.03 -33.75
C LEU A 559 -39.32 -71.70 -33.52
N HIS A 560 -38.76 -70.83 -34.35
CA HIS A 560 -37.47 -70.23 -34.06
C HIS A 560 -37.67 -68.84 -33.43
N VAL A 561 -37.12 -68.61 -32.23
CA VAL A 561 -37.16 -67.31 -31.55
C VAL A 561 -35.75 -66.77 -31.43
N THR A 562 -35.56 -65.50 -31.79
CA THR A 562 -34.37 -64.73 -31.43
C THR A 562 -34.78 -63.54 -30.56
N ARG A 563 -33.87 -63.10 -29.67
CA ARG A 563 -34.08 -61.92 -28.81
C ARG A 563 -32.99 -60.88 -29.06
N SER A 564 -33.40 -59.62 -29.19
CA SER A 564 -32.52 -58.46 -29.38
C SER A 564 -32.90 -57.32 -28.43
N SER A 565 -31.97 -56.39 -28.21
CA SER A 565 -32.26 -55.09 -27.60
C SER A 565 -33.04 -54.21 -28.58
N TYR A 566 -34.05 -53.50 -28.09
CA TYR A 566 -34.89 -52.60 -28.87
C TYR A 566 -34.86 -51.18 -28.29
N GLY A 567 -34.78 -50.19 -29.19
CA GLY A 567 -34.89 -48.77 -28.81
C GLY A 567 -33.73 -48.25 -27.96
N ALA A 568 -34.00 -47.23 -27.14
CA ALA A 568 -33.01 -46.48 -26.37
C ALA A 568 -32.59 -47.17 -25.06
N GLY A 569 -31.45 -46.76 -24.48
CA GLY A 569 -31.03 -47.14 -23.12
C GLY A 569 -30.18 -48.41 -23.02
N TRP A 570 -29.57 -48.88 -24.12
CA TRP A 570 -28.77 -50.12 -24.14
C TRP A 570 -27.26 -49.90 -24.29
N ASP A 571 -26.87 -48.74 -24.80
CA ASP A 571 -25.53 -48.40 -25.32
C ASP A 571 -24.68 -47.58 -24.35
N ALA A 572 -25.12 -47.41 -23.09
CA ALA A 572 -24.45 -46.58 -22.10
C ALA A 572 -24.29 -45.12 -22.57
N GLN A 573 -25.31 -44.61 -23.28
CA GLN A 573 -25.38 -43.22 -23.69
C GLN A 573 -26.61 -42.55 -23.08
N ALA A 574 -26.46 -41.26 -22.79
CA ALA A 574 -27.53 -40.41 -22.34
C ALA A 574 -28.76 -40.42 -23.28
N VAL A 575 -29.90 -40.94 -22.80
CA VAL A 575 -31.18 -40.85 -23.52
C VAL A 575 -31.75 -39.43 -23.41
N LEU A 576 -31.46 -38.57 -24.39
CA LEU A 576 -31.75 -37.13 -24.33
C LEU A 576 -33.24 -36.77 -24.41
N VAL A 577 -34.08 -37.64 -24.98
CA VAL A 577 -35.50 -37.39 -25.19
C VAL A 577 -36.30 -38.21 -24.19
N ASP A 578 -36.99 -37.54 -23.28
CA ASP A 578 -37.87 -38.19 -22.31
C ASP A 578 -39.00 -38.96 -23.02
N GLY A 579 -39.38 -40.11 -22.47
CA GLY A 579 -40.35 -41.03 -23.07
C GLY A 579 -39.84 -41.84 -24.27
N SER A 580 -38.53 -41.80 -24.59
CA SER A 580 -37.95 -42.68 -25.62
C SER A 580 -38.21 -44.14 -25.29
N VAL A 581 -38.76 -44.88 -26.25
CA VAL A 581 -39.08 -46.30 -26.07
C VAL A 581 -37.78 -47.10 -26.06
N GLY A 582 -37.62 -47.93 -25.03
CA GLY A 582 -36.53 -48.89 -24.90
C GLY A 582 -37.06 -50.18 -24.29
N GLY A 583 -36.60 -51.32 -24.79
CA GLY A 583 -37.05 -52.62 -24.33
C GLY A 583 -36.39 -53.79 -25.05
N LEU A 584 -37.06 -54.94 -25.03
CA LEU A 584 -36.62 -56.16 -25.69
C LEU A 584 -37.52 -56.44 -26.89
N GLU A 585 -36.92 -56.91 -27.98
CA GLU A 585 -37.64 -57.41 -29.15
C GLU A 585 -37.40 -58.91 -29.27
N TRP A 586 -38.46 -59.67 -29.54
CA TRP A 586 -38.38 -61.08 -29.91
C TRP A 586 -38.91 -61.24 -31.33
N GLN A 587 -38.13 -61.92 -32.17
CA GLN A 587 -38.54 -62.26 -33.53
C GLN A 587 -38.79 -63.76 -33.60
N GLY A 588 -40.06 -64.12 -33.80
CA GLY A 588 -40.50 -65.51 -33.98
C GLY A 588 -40.68 -65.84 -35.46
N THR A 589 -40.04 -66.89 -35.96
CA THR A 589 -40.24 -67.43 -37.30
C THR A 589 -40.86 -68.83 -37.18
N PHE A 590 -42.07 -68.99 -37.69
CA PHE A 590 -42.74 -70.27 -37.81
C PHE A 590 -42.26 -70.97 -39.08
N THR A 591 -41.78 -72.21 -38.97
CA THR A 591 -41.43 -73.02 -40.14
C THR A 591 -42.69 -73.65 -40.73
N PRO A 592 -42.91 -73.60 -42.05
CA PRO A 592 -44.02 -74.31 -42.66
C PRO A 592 -43.80 -75.82 -42.55
N LEU A 593 -44.87 -76.55 -42.21
CA LEU A 593 -44.95 -78.01 -42.35
C LEU A 593 -44.44 -78.43 -43.74
N GLN A 594 -43.45 -79.34 -43.78
CA GLN A 594 -43.14 -80.10 -45.00
C GLN A 594 -44.20 -81.17 -45.27
#